data_AF-A0A1E1X0J5-F1
#
_entry.id   AF-A0A1E1X0J5-F1
#
_cell.length_a   1.000
_cell.length_b   1.000
_cell.length_c   1.000
_cell.angle_alpha   90.00
_cell.angle_beta   90.00
_cell.angle_gamma   90.00
#
_symmetry.space_group_name_H-M   'P 1'
#
loop_
_entity.id
_entity.type
_entity.pdbx_description
1 polymer ?
#
loop_
_entity_poly.entity_id
_entity_poly.type
_entity_poly.pdbx_seq_one_letter_code
_entity_poly.pdbx_strand_id
1 'polypeptide(L)' 'PSHVLLGRTRTFERYSAYQRSQLEQEYQRSRFISYERKAELAQRLGLSKTQVQFWFQNRRSKEKKLLQKNMNAFQP' A
#
# COMPACT_ATOMS: atom_id res chain seq x y z
N PRO A 1 1.48 -5.25 25.93
CA PRO A 1 0.93 -5.57 24.58
C PRO A 1 -0.49 -5.01 24.46
N SER A 2 -0.60 -3.77 23.98
CA SER A 2 -1.85 -3.00 23.98
C SER A 2 -2.19 -2.62 22.55
N HIS A 3 -3.21 -3.26 21.98
CA HIS A 3 -3.78 -2.86 20.70
C HIS A 3 -5.30 -2.80 20.82
N VAL A 4 -5.81 -1.61 21.16
CA VAL A 4 -7.18 -1.21 20.87
C VAL A 4 -7.17 0.26 20.40
N LEU A 5 -8.07 0.56 19.46
CA LEU A 5 -8.61 1.87 19.05
C LEU A 5 -8.06 2.51 17.75
N LEU A 6 -8.85 2.28 16.68
CA LEU A 6 -9.72 3.28 16.03
C LEU A 6 -9.13 4.68 15.77
N GLY A 7 -8.98 5.00 14.48
CA GLY A 7 -9.13 6.37 13.97
C GLY A 7 -7.92 7.31 14.07
N ARG A 8 -7.40 7.68 12.90
CA ARG A 8 -6.47 8.80 12.61
C ARG A 8 -5.01 8.66 13.05
N THR A 9 -4.16 8.63 12.02
CA THR A 9 -2.72 8.91 12.02
C THR A 9 -1.91 8.11 13.04
N ARG A 10 -1.82 6.79 12.81
CA ARG A 10 -0.56 6.10 13.09
C ARG A 10 0.49 6.85 12.28
N THR A 11 1.39 7.58 12.92
CA THR A 11 2.62 8.13 12.34
C THR A 11 3.44 6.94 11.87
N PHE A 12 3.04 6.42 10.72
CA PHE A 12 3.74 5.38 10.05
C PHE A 12 5.03 6.02 9.58
N GLU A 13 6.16 5.57 10.12
CA GLU A 13 7.46 5.97 9.60
C GLU A 13 7.41 5.89 8.07
N ARG A 14 7.86 6.97 7.42
CA ARG A 14 7.80 7.06 5.97
C ARG A 14 8.65 5.93 5.40
N TYR A 15 8.03 5.10 4.55
CA TYR A 15 8.75 4.06 3.83
C TYR A 15 10.00 4.65 3.13
N SER A 16 11.12 3.96 3.21
CA SER A 16 12.33 4.34 2.48
C SER A 16 12.10 4.27 0.97
N ALA A 17 12.99 4.90 0.18
CA ALA A 17 12.88 4.86 -1.27
C ALA A 17 12.94 3.41 -1.81
N TYR A 18 13.81 2.59 -1.22
CA TYR A 18 13.93 1.16 -1.53
C TYR A 18 12.64 0.39 -1.22
N GLN A 19 12.06 0.58 -0.02
CA GLN A 19 10.80 -0.07 0.36
C GLN A 19 9.66 0.29 -0.60
N ARG A 20 9.54 1.57 -0.95
CA ARG A 20 8.54 2.06 -1.92
C ARG A 20 8.73 1.41 -3.30
N SER A 21 9.97 1.36 -3.79
CA SER A 21 10.29 0.78 -5.09
C SER A 21 9.92 -0.69 -5.15
N GLN A 22 10.24 -1.47 -4.11
CA GLN A 22 9.94 -2.89 -4.05
C GLN A 22 8.43 -3.15 -3.96
N LEU A 23 7.71 -2.35 -3.16
CA LEU A 23 6.25 -2.42 -3.07
C LEU A 23 5.57 -2.10 -4.42
N GLU A 24 6.04 -1.08 -5.14
CA GLU A 24 5.50 -0.70 -6.45
C GLU A 24 5.82 -1.75 -7.52
N GLN A 25 7.04 -2.32 -7.52
CA GLN A 25 7.42 -3.39 -8.43
C GLN A 25 6.51 -4.61 -8.28
N GLU A 26 6.19 -5.01 -7.04
CA GLU A 26 5.24 -6.08 -6.79
C GLU A 26 3.81 -5.72 -7.19
N TYR A 27 3.39 -4.48 -6.96
CA TYR A 27 2.08 -4.03 -7.38
C TYR A 27 1.89 -4.07 -8.91
N GLN A 28 2.94 -3.73 -9.66
CA GLN A 28 2.94 -3.83 -11.11
C GLN A 28 2.79 -5.28 -11.60
N ARG A 29 3.36 -6.25 -10.85
CA ARG A 29 3.18 -7.68 -11.12
C ARG A 29 1.78 -8.16 -10.76
N SER A 30 1.26 -7.74 -9.61
CA SER A 30 -0.09 -8.05 -9.16
C SER A 30 -0.68 -6.95 -8.29
N ARG A 31 -1.88 -6.47 -8.66
CA ARG A 31 -2.63 -5.45 -7.90
C ARG A 31 -3.10 -5.94 -6.53
N PHE A 32 -3.07 -7.26 -6.30
CA PHE A 32 -3.44 -7.92 -5.04
C PHE A 32 -2.28 -8.80 -4.58
N ILE A 33 -1.88 -8.66 -3.32
CA ILE A 33 -0.79 -9.45 -2.76
C ILE A 33 -1.33 -10.72 -2.09
N SER A 34 -0.83 -11.87 -2.51
CA SER A 34 -1.11 -13.17 -1.89
C SER A 34 -0.52 -13.27 -0.49
N TYR A 35 -1.04 -14.19 0.34
CA TYR A 35 -0.57 -14.37 1.71
C TYR A 35 0.95 -14.67 1.79
N GLU A 36 1.42 -15.58 0.94
CA GLU A 36 2.83 -15.98 0.87
C GLU A 36 3.72 -14.81 0.47
N ARG A 37 3.37 -14.13 -0.63
CA ARG A 37 4.13 -12.97 -1.12
C ARG A 37 4.16 -11.83 -0.10
N LYS A 38 3.05 -11.60 0.61
CA LYS A 38 2.97 -10.63 1.70
C LYS A 38 3.95 -10.96 2.83
N ALA A 39 4.06 -12.24 3.21
CA ALA A 39 5.00 -12.67 4.23
C ALA A 39 6.45 -12.47 3.78
N GLU A 40 6.78 -12.86 2.54
CA GLU A 40 8.13 -12.68 2.00
C GLU A 40 8.51 -11.19 1.92
N LEU A 41 7.61 -10.34 1.40
CA LEU A 41 7.87 -8.92 1.24
C LEU A 41 8.04 -8.21 2.59
N ALA A 42 7.23 -8.59 3.58
CA ALA A 42 7.33 -8.10 4.95
C ALA A 42 8.72 -8.38 5.52
N GLN A 43 9.19 -9.63 5.42
CA GLN A 43 10.52 -10.01 5.90
C GLN A 43 11.65 -9.29 5.14
N ARG A 44 11.59 -9.27 3.81
CA ARG A 44 12.62 -8.64 2.97
C ARG A 44 12.75 -7.13 3.18
N LEU A 45 11.65 -6.45 3.49
CA LEU A 45 11.61 -4.99 3.64
C LEU A 45 11.68 -4.53 5.09
N GLY A 46 11.72 -5.45 6.06
CA GLY A 46 11.65 -5.12 7.49
C GLY A 46 10.31 -4.46 7.87
N LEU A 47 9.23 -4.83 7.18
CA LEU A 47 7.88 -4.32 7.39
C LEU A 47 7.01 -5.41 8.03
N SER A 48 5.94 -5.04 8.73
CA SER A 48 4.94 -6.02 9.15
C SER A 48 3.97 -6.35 8.01
N LYS A 49 3.40 -7.56 8.04
CA LYS A 49 2.39 -8.03 7.07
C LYS A 49 1.23 -7.03 6.93
N THR A 50 0.84 -6.41 8.04
CA THR A 50 -0.22 -5.38 8.09
C THR A 50 0.20 -4.11 7.35
N GLN A 51 1.46 -3.71 7.45
CA GLN A 51 1.99 -2.53 6.74
C GLN A 51 1.92 -2.73 5.23
N VAL A 52 2.37 -3.89 4.76
CA VAL A 52 2.30 -4.28 3.34
C VAL A 52 0.83 -4.31 2.89
N GLN A 53 -0.06 -4.92 3.66
CA GLN A 53 -1.49 -4.98 3.33
C GLN A 53 -2.12 -3.58 3.21
N PHE A 54 -1.87 -2.67 4.15
CA PHE A 54 -2.37 -1.30 4.07
C PHE A 54 -1.77 -0.51 2.92
N TRP A 55 -0.48 -0.73 2.61
CA TRP A 55 0.13 -0.12 1.44
C TRP A 55 -0.59 -0.52 0.15
N PHE A 56 -0.87 -1.82 -0.04
CA PHE A 56 -1.62 -2.32 -1.22
C PHE A 56 -3.06 -1.77 -1.29
N GLN A 57 -3.74 -1.63 -0.15
CA GLN A 57 -5.06 -1.00 -0.09
C GLN A 57 -5.00 0.50 -0.46
N ASN A 58 -4.01 1.22 0.05
CA ASN A 58 -3.81 2.64 -0.26
C ASN A 58 -3.43 2.84 -1.73
N ARG A 59 -2.56 1.98 -2.29
CA ARG A 59 -2.18 2.01 -3.70
C ARG A 59 -3.41 1.86 -4.61
N ARG A 60 -4.27 0.86 -4.37
CA ARG A 60 -5.53 0.68 -5.12
C ARG A 60 -6.44 1.89 -5.02
N SER A 61 -6.56 2.46 -3.82
CA SER A 61 -7.35 3.67 -3.59
C SER A 61 -6.81 4.86 -4.38
N LYS A 62 -5.49 5.03 -4.45
CA LYS A 62 -4.83 6.09 -5.23
C LYS A 62 -5.10 5.92 -6.73
N GLU A 63 -4.99 4.70 -7.25
CA GLU A 63 -5.28 4.38 -8.65
C GLU A 63 -6.74 4.66 -9.02
N LYS A 64 -7.70 4.24 -8.19
CA LYS A 64 -9.12 4.57 -8.39
C LYS A 64 -9.35 6.07 -8.42
N LYS A 65 -8.72 6.84 -7.52
CA LYS A 65 -8.82 8.31 -7.50
C LYS A 65 -8.23 8.94 -8.75
N LEU A 66 -7.12 8.42 -9.27
CA LEU A 66 -6.52 8.91 -10.52
C LEU A 66 -7.43 8.63 -11.71
N LEU A 67 -8.00 7.43 -11.81
CA LEU A 67 -8.98 7.09 -12.84
C LEU A 67 -10.21 7.99 -12.78
N GLN A 68 -10.77 8.22 -11.59
CA GLN A 68 -11.91 9.12 -11.40
C GLN A 68 -11.58 10.56 -11.84
N LYS A 69 -10.39 11.08 -11.46
CA LYS A 69 -9.96 12.42 -11.88
C LYS A 69 -9.82 12.52 -13.40
N ASN A 70 -9.25 11.52 -14.05
CA ASN A 70 -9.12 11.50 -15.50
C ASN A 70 -10.49 11.44 -16.20
N MET A 71 -11.47 10.75 -15.63
CA MET A 71 -12.84 10.75 -16.17
C MET A 71 -13.56 12.10 -15.96
N ASN A 72 -13.38 12.73 -14.80
CA ASN A 72 -13.96 14.05 -14.52
C ASN A 72 -13.29 15.18 -15.33
N ALA A 73 -12.03 15.02 -15.73
CA ALA A 73 -11.31 16.00 -16.55
C ALA A 73 -11.72 16.00 -18.03
N PHE A 74 -12.56 15.06 -18.46
CA PHE A 74 -13.07 14.96 -19.84
C PHE A 74 -14.55 15.35 -19.96
N GLN A 75 -15.12 15.99 -18.92
CA GLN A 75 -16.40 16.70 -19.03
C GLN A 75 -16.10 18.17 -19.34
N PRO A 76 -16.53 18.71 -20.51
CA PRO A 76 -16.49 20.15 -20.77
C PRO A 76 -17.45 20.92 -19.87
#